data_AF-A0A1Q5LK80-F1
#
_entry.id   AF-A0A1Q5LK80-F1
#
_cell.length_a   1.000
_cell.length_b   1.000
_cell.length_c   1.000
_cell.angle_alpha   90.00
_cell.angle_beta   90.00
_cell.angle_gamma   90.00
#
_symmetry.space_group_name_H-M   'P 1'
#
loop_
_entity.id
_entity.type
_entity.pdbx_description
1 polymer ?
#
loop_
_entity_poly.entity_id
_entity_poly.type
_entity_poly.pdbx_seq_one_letter_code
_entity_poly.pdbx_strand_id
1 'polypeptide(L)'
;MDASPRPGRHPVTAPRGHDPDQEQEATVSRKTGRTLYSRADLRRVHGISESTLQNLWTDRENNGHPPVADTIDGVMHWDGDAWATWHHELQRQRAAASTTNPPKLDGDPEEMVGPAEAAKVCGFADSTTVSHYVKNPPEGWPEPDGWDELPTRRRPKWKRWRLWQYLADRKGRGHAGGRPAGRRGLAYPYQGDERLTLARQAIKANPGAKNAELIPQLQEQTEKTYSRTVWNLILKSAREHPEE
;
A
#
# COMPACT_ATOMS: atom_id res chain seq x y z
N MET A 1 -46.84 -38.83 67.26
CA MET A 1 -45.75 -38.99 66.28
C MET A 1 -46.21 -38.30 65.01
N ASP A 2 -46.30 -36.97 65.02
CA ASP A 2 -45.24 -35.96 64.91
C ASP A 2 -45.02 -35.54 63.44
N ALA A 3 -44.84 -34.24 63.27
CA ALA A 3 -45.12 -33.44 62.08
C ALA A 3 -43.98 -33.41 61.03
N SER A 4 -44.34 -33.00 59.81
CA SER A 4 -43.59 -32.34 58.70
C SER A 4 -42.07 -32.14 58.81
N PRO A 5 -41.28 -32.10 57.70
CA PRO A 5 -41.63 -31.35 56.47
C PRO A 5 -41.06 -31.84 55.10
N ARG A 6 -41.60 -31.29 53.99
CA ARG A 6 -40.95 -31.15 52.65
C ARG A 6 -39.86 -30.05 52.72
N PRO A 7 -38.96 -29.76 51.72
CA PRO A 7 -38.96 -30.11 50.29
C PRO A 7 -37.58 -30.42 49.65
N GLY A 8 -37.55 -30.78 48.36
CA GLY A 8 -36.31 -30.85 47.58
C GLY A 8 -36.56 -30.91 46.08
N ARG A 9 -36.76 -29.75 45.44
CA ARG A 9 -36.67 -29.60 43.98
C ARG A 9 -35.21 -29.83 43.58
N HIS A 10 -34.93 -30.87 42.78
CA HIS A 10 -33.67 -30.97 42.06
C HIS A 10 -33.63 -29.92 40.95
N PRO A 11 -32.61 -29.06 40.86
CA PRO A 11 -32.41 -28.20 39.71
C PRO A 11 -31.94 -29.04 38.52
N VAL A 12 -32.58 -28.81 37.38
CA VAL A 12 -32.13 -29.23 36.06
C VAL A 12 -30.77 -28.56 35.82
N THR A 13 -29.71 -29.36 35.73
CA THR A 13 -28.39 -28.91 35.30
C THR A 13 -28.49 -28.43 33.84
N ALA A 14 -28.56 -27.12 33.65
CA ALA A 14 -28.37 -26.52 32.34
C ALA A 14 -26.97 -26.86 31.81
N PRO A 15 -26.79 -27.09 30.49
CA PRO A 15 -25.47 -27.25 29.91
C PRO A 15 -24.66 -25.97 30.16
N ARG A 16 -23.41 -26.14 30.62
CA ARG A 16 -22.44 -25.04 30.77
C ARG A 16 -22.37 -24.29 29.45
N GLY A 17 -22.93 -23.08 29.44
CA GLY A 17 -22.61 -22.08 28.44
C GLY A 17 -21.11 -21.86 28.50
N HIS A 18 -20.45 -22.12 27.38
CA HIS A 18 -19.14 -21.59 27.10
C HIS A 18 -19.34 -20.07 27.01
N ASP A 19 -18.96 -19.34 28.06
CA ASP A 19 -18.79 -17.88 28.00
C ASP A 19 -17.65 -17.60 27.02
N PRO A 20 -17.88 -16.95 25.87
CA PRO A 20 -16.82 -16.59 24.94
C PRO A 20 -16.11 -15.28 25.36
N ASP A 21 -16.54 -14.65 26.45
CA ASP A 21 -16.03 -13.36 26.93
C ASP A 21 -15.19 -13.51 28.22
N GLN A 22 -14.33 -14.54 28.29
CA GLN A 22 -13.14 -14.39 29.13
C GLN A 22 -12.24 -13.35 28.47
N GLU A 23 -12.38 -12.12 28.94
CA GLU A 23 -11.38 -11.07 28.87
C GLU A 23 -10.04 -11.67 29.33
N GLN A 24 -9.28 -12.25 28.40
CA GLN A 24 -7.91 -12.65 28.63
C GLN A 24 -7.13 -11.36 28.88
N GLU A 25 -6.99 -11.03 30.15
CA GLU A 25 -6.17 -9.92 30.64
C GLU A 25 -4.83 -9.95 29.91
N ALA A 26 -4.65 -8.89 29.13
CA ALA A 26 -3.51 -8.50 28.32
C ALA A 26 -2.20 -8.43 29.13
N THR A 27 -1.71 -9.55 29.63
CA THR A 27 -0.51 -9.58 30.47
C THR A 27 0.66 -9.94 29.57
N VAL A 28 1.30 -8.91 29.00
CA VAL A 28 2.60 -9.06 28.35
C VAL A 28 3.55 -9.75 29.32
N SER A 29 3.81 -11.04 29.10
CA SER A 29 4.61 -11.83 30.02
C SER A 29 6.08 -11.47 29.83
N ARG A 30 6.74 -11.06 30.91
CA ARG A 30 8.18 -10.81 30.90
C ARG A 30 8.87 -12.02 31.51
N LYS A 31 9.36 -12.92 30.66
CA LYS A 31 10.21 -14.03 31.09
C LYS A 31 11.65 -13.69 30.72
N THR A 32 12.54 -13.64 31.70
CA THR A 32 13.99 -13.48 31.45
C THR A 32 14.34 -12.19 30.68
N GLY A 33 13.61 -11.10 30.91
CA GLY A 33 13.82 -9.81 30.23
C GLY A 33 13.27 -9.73 28.79
N ARG A 34 12.69 -10.83 28.27
CA ARG A 34 12.07 -10.86 26.95
C ARG A 34 10.57 -10.58 27.06
N THR A 35 10.09 -9.78 26.13
CA THR A 35 8.67 -9.44 26.01
C THR A 35 7.97 -10.55 25.23
N LEU A 36 7.04 -11.26 25.85
CA LEU A 36 6.26 -12.31 25.19
C LEU A 36 4.87 -11.78 24.85
N TYR A 37 4.46 -11.98 23.59
CA TYR A 37 3.14 -11.57 23.10
C TYR A 37 2.28 -12.77 22.73
N SER A 38 1.06 -12.82 23.26
CA SER A 38 0.00 -13.68 22.72
C SER A 38 -0.53 -13.12 21.38
N ARG A 39 -1.37 -13.89 20.66
CA ARG A 39 -2.07 -13.36 19.47
C ARG A 39 -2.92 -12.13 19.79
N ALA A 40 -3.58 -12.15 20.95
CA ALA A 40 -4.39 -11.03 21.41
C ALA A 40 -3.52 -9.78 21.62
N ASP A 41 -2.33 -9.95 22.20
CA ASP A 41 -1.39 -8.85 22.36
C ASP A 41 -0.85 -8.35 21.02
N LEU A 42 -0.50 -9.25 20.10
CA LEU A 42 -0.03 -8.86 18.77
C LEU A 42 -1.08 -8.04 18.01
N ARG A 43 -2.36 -8.44 18.10
CA ARG A 43 -3.48 -7.69 17.53
C ARG A 43 -3.62 -6.30 18.15
N ARG A 44 -3.50 -6.20 19.48
CA ARG A 44 -3.65 -4.93 20.21
C ARG A 44 -2.48 -3.97 19.96
N VAL A 45 -1.25 -4.49 20.06
CA VAL A 45 -0.02 -3.70 19.99
C VAL A 45 0.30 -3.29 18.55
N HIS A 46 0.08 -4.17 17.58
CA HIS A 46 0.44 -3.91 16.17
C HIS A 46 -0.77 -3.57 15.28
N GLY A 47 -2.00 -3.61 15.81
CA GLY A 47 -3.21 -3.29 15.05
C GLY A 47 -3.54 -4.30 13.94
N ILE A 48 -3.00 -5.52 14.02
CA ILE A 48 -3.17 -6.55 12.99
C ILE A 48 -4.47 -7.34 13.26
N SER A 49 -5.28 -7.57 12.23
CA SER A 49 -6.51 -8.36 12.38
C SER A 49 -6.21 -9.81 12.79
N GLU A 50 -7.14 -10.42 13.52
CA GLU A 50 -7.03 -11.82 13.92
C GLU A 50 -6.94 -12.77 12.72
N SER A 51 -7.75 -12.53 11.69
CA SER A 51 -7.69 -13.29 10.43
C SER A 51 -6.31 -13.22 9.77
N THR A 52 -5.66 -12.05 9.81
CA THR A 52 -4.32 -11.88 9.25
C THR A 52 -3.29 -12.67 10.07
N LEU A 53 -3.31 -12.56 11.40
CA LEU A 53 -2.42 -13.34 12.27
C LEU A 53 -2.63 -14.85 12.11
N GLN A 54 -3.87 -15.29 11.94
CA GLN A 54 -4.19 -16.69 11.68
C GLN A 54 -3.64 -17.17 10.33
N ASN A 55 -3.76 -16.36 9.27
CA ASN A 55 -3.20 -16.68 7.96
C ASN A 55 -1.67 -16.76 7.99
N LEU A 56 -1.02 -15.77 8.63
CA LEU A 56 0.44 -15.76 8.81
C LEU A 56 0.92 -16.99 9.58
N TRP A 57 0.20 -17.42 10.61
CA TRP A 57 0.54 -18.64 11.34
C TRP A 57 0.30 -19.93 10.54
N THR A 58 -0.80 -19.97 9.79
CA THR A 58 -1.15 -21.14 8.97
C THR A 58 -0.08 -21.37 7.90
N ASP A 59 0.41 -20.28 7.31
CA ASP A 59 1.45 -20.28 6.28
C ASP A 59 2.89 -20.17 6.83
N ARG A 60 3.10 -20.46 8.12
CA ARG A 60 4.38 -20.29 8.82
C ARG A 60 5.57 -21.00 8.16
N GLU A 61 5.32 -22.12 7.51
CA GLU A 61 6.35 -22.92 6.83
C GLU A 61 6.92 -22.20 5.60
N ASN A 62 6.13 -21.33 4.97
CA ASN A 62 6.52 -20.62 3.74
C ASN A 62 6.95 -19.17 3.99
N ASN A 63 6.41 -18.53 5.04
CA ASN A 63 6.69 -17.13 5.32
C ASN A 63 7.77 -16.91 6.41
N GLY A 64 8.30 -18.00 6.99
CA GLY A 64 9.36 -17.93 8.01
C GLY A 64 8.91 -17.36 9.35
N HIS A 65 7.61 -17.42 9.65
CA HIS A 65 7.04 -16.96 10.92
C HIS A 65 7.85 -17.49 12.11
N PRO A 66 8.16 -16.66 13.12
CA PRO A 66 8.95 -17.11 14.24
C PRO A 66 8.25 -18.25 14.99
N PRO A 67 9.03 -19.19 15.57
CA PRO A 67 8.49 -20.26 16.37
C PRO A 67 7.81 -19.70 17.63
N VAL A 68 6.92 -20.49 18.22
CA VAL A 68 6.35 -20.21 19.54
C VAL A 68 7.47 -20.23 20.56
N ALA A 69 7.61 -19.15 21.32
CA ALA A 69 8.67 -18.99 22.32
C ALA A 69 8.28 -19.66 23.64
N ASP A 70 7.00 -19.59 24.03
CA ASP A 70 6.47 -20.25 25.22
C ASP A 70 4.96 -20.50 25.11
N THR A 71 4.45 -21.40 25.95
CA THR A 71 3.02 -21.61 26.15
C THR A 71 2.69 -21.32 27.61
N ILE A 72 1.96 -20.23 27.86
CA ILE A 72 1.58 -19.79 29.20
C ILE A 72 0.07 -19.98 29.32
N ASP A 73 -0.37 -20.73 30.32
CA ASP A 73 -1.79 -21.07 30.56
C ASP A 73 -2.50 -21.64 29.33
N GLY A 74 -1.79 -22.44 28.54
CA GLY A 74 -2.30 -23.05 27.31
C GLY A 74 -2.36 -22.10 26.10
N VAL A 75 -1.93 -20.84 26.25
CA VAL A 75 -1.89 -19.84 25.18
C VAL A 75 -0.47 -19.73 24.61
N MET A 76 -0.35 -19.79 23.28
CA MET A 76 0.91 -19.62 22.58
C MET A 76 1.39 -18.17 22.65
N HIS A 77 2.67 -17.98 22.94
CA HIS A 77 3.33 -16.69 22.99
C HIS A 77 4.56 -16.66 22.08
N TRP A 78 4.78 -15.53 21.42
CA TRP A 78 5.94 -15.26 20.59
C TRP A 78 6.86 -14.27 21.27
N ASP A 79 8.16 -14.43 21.04
CA ASP A 79 9.16 -13.45 21.44
C ASP A 79 8.96 -12.15 20.64
N GLY A 80 8.83 -11.03 21.34
CA GLY A 80 8.49 -9.75 20.74
C GLY A 80 9.56 -9.20 19.82
N ASP A 81 10.84 -9.42 20.12
CA ASP A 81 11.95 -8.94 19.29
C ASP A 81 12.07 -9.79 18.03
N ALA A 82 11.94 -11.11 18.16
CA ALA A 82 11.90 -12.03 17.02
C ALA A 82 10.70 -11.73 16.12
N TRP A 83 9.53 -11.45 16.71
CA TRP A 83 8.33 -11.08 15.96
C TRP A 83 8.48 -9.76 15.24
N ALA A 84 8.95 -8.70 15.91
CA ALA A 84 9.15 -7.39 15.29
C ALA A 84 10.14 -7.48 14.12
N THR A 85 11.28 -8.16 14.32
CA THR A 85 12.29 -8.36 13.28
C THR A 85 11.71 -9.06 12.05
N TRP A 86 11.03 -10.19 12.25
CA TRP A 86 10.40 -10.93 11.17
C TRP A 86 9.31 -10.11 10.48
N HIS A 87 8.45 -9.44 11.24
CA HIS A 87 7.32 -8.70 10.69
C HIS A 87 7.79 -7.51 9.86
N HIS A 88 8.80 -6.77 10.32
CA HIS A 88 9.40 -5.68 9.55
C HIS A 88 9.97 -6.17 8.22
N GLU A 89 10.64 -7.32 8.21
CA GLU A 89 11.18 -7.91 7.00
C GLU A 89 10.07 -8.39 6.06
N LEU A 90 9.02 -9.03 6.58
CA LEU A 90 7.84 -9.39 5.79
C LEU A 90 7.21 -8.16 5.12
N GLN A 91 7.06 -7.05 5.85
CA GLN A 91 6.53 -5.81 5.29
C GLN A 91 7.46 -5.21 4.24
N ARG A 92 8.78 -5.26 4.45
CA ARG A 92 9.78 -4.83 3.45
C ARG A 92 9.63 -5.62 2.15
N GLN A 93 9.51 -6.94 2.23
CA GLN A 93 9.35 -7.81 1.06
C GLN A 93 8.04 -7.54 0.33
N ARG A 94 6.93 -7.37 1.06
CA ARG A 94 5.63 -7.02 0.47
C ARG A 94 5.64 -5.63 -0.18
N ALA A 95 6.34 -4.67 0.41
CA ALA A 95 6.48 -3.31 -0.13
C ALA A 95 7.23 -3.29 -1.47
N ALA A 96 8.21 -4.17 -1.68
CA ALA A 96 9.01 -4.22 -2.90
C ALA A 96 8.18 -4.46 -4.17
N ALA A 97 7.01 -5.09 -4.05
CA ALA A 97 6.11 -5.39 -5.16
C ALA A 97 5.18 -4.23 -5.56
N SER A 98 5.17 -3.09 -4.85
CA SER A 98 4.03 -2.16 -4.83
C SER A 98 4.20 -0.82 -5.58
N THR A 99 5.39 -0.45 -6.07
CA THR A 99 5.65 0.91 -6.59
C THR A 99 6.13 0.96 -8.05
N THR A 100 5.89 2.09 -8.72
CA THR A 100 6.36 2.36 -10.11
C THR A 100 7.83 2.77 -10.15
N ASN A 101 8.30 3.54 -9.16
CA ASN A 101 9.72 3.77 -8.94
C ASN A 101 10.25 2.79 -7.89
N PRO A 102 11.50 2.30 -8.00
CA PRO A 102 12.07 1.41 -6.99
C PRO A 102 12.03 2.10 -5.61
N PRO A 103 11.30 1.55 -4.63
CA PRO A 103 11.27 2.12 -3.30
C PRO A 103 12.62 1.89 -2.64
N LYS A 104 13.12 2.89 -1.90
CA LYS A 104 14.35 2.73 -1.11
C LYS A 104 14.03 1.96 0.17
N LEU A 105 13.99 0.63 0.06
CA LEU A 105 13.61 -0.28 1.14
C LEU A 105 14.80 -0.75 1.97
N ASP A 106 16.01 -0.23 1.79
CA ASP A 106 17.16 -0.49 2.67
C ASP A 106 17.00 0.24 4.02
N GLY A 107 17.94 0.01 4.95
CA GLY A 107 18.02 0.72 6.23
C GLY A 107 17.35 0.01 7.42
N ASP A 108 17.63 0.57 8.60
CA ASP A 108 17.16 0.08 9.90
C ASP A 108 15.64 0.30 10.04
N PRO A 109 14.83 -0.75 10.26
CA PRO A 109 13.38 -0.65 10.44
C PRO A 109 12.95 0.42 11.46
N GLU A 110 13.71 0.56 12.55
CA GLU A 110 13.41 1.44 13.67
C GLU A 110 13.90 2.88 13.47
N GLU A 111 14.67 3.15 12.41
CA GLU A 111 15.15 4.49 12.09
C GLU A 111 13.99 5.47 11.89
N MET A 112 14.02 6.58 12.63
CA MET A 112 13.07 7.68 12.46
C MET A 112 13.44 8.57 11.27
N VAL A 113 12.69 8.44 10.19
CA VAL A 113 12.88 9.17 8.94
C VAL A 113 11.95 10.38 8.83
N GLY A 114 12.49 11.50 8.35
CA GLY A 114 11.70 12.70 8.04
C GLY A 114 11.09 12.66 6.64
N PRO A 115 10.31 13.69 6.24
CA PRO A 115 9.53 13.69 5.00
C PRO A 115 10.33 13.42 3.71
N ALA A 116 11.58 13.87 3.66
CA ALA A 116 12.44 13.66 2.50
C ALA A 116 12.89 12.21 2.34
N GLU A 117 13.26 11.56 3.45
CA GLU A 117 13.66 10.16 3.39
C GLU A 117 12.41 9.25 3.28
N ALA A 118 11.31 9.61 3.94
CA ALA A 118 10.01 8.95 3.76
C ALA A 118 9.56 8.93 2.28
N ALA A 119 9.79 10.01 1.54
CA ALA A 119 9.49 10.05 0.11
C ALA A 119 10.31 9.03 -0.69
N LYS A 120 11.60 8.88 -0.38
CA LYS A 120 12.47 7.87 -1.02
C LYS A 120 12.03 6.45 -0.67
N VAL A 121 11.71 6.20 0.61
CA VAL A 121 11.19 4.89 1.07
C VAL A 121 9.92 4.54 0.30
N CYS A 122 9.01 5.50 0.12
CA CYS A 122 7.75 5.31 -0.58
C CYS A 122 7.85 5.33 -2.12
N GLY A 123 9.03 5.60 -2.70
CA GLY A 123 9.22 5.71 -4.14
C GLY A 123 8.57 6.96 -4.77
N PHE A 124 8.28 8.00 -3.98
CA PHE A 124 7.77 9.27 -4.48
C PHE A 124 8.89 10.09 -5.13
N ALA A 125 8.50 10.97 -6.07
CA ALA A 125 9.46 11.83 -6.78
C ALA A 125 10.19 12.80 -5.84
N ASP A 126 9.46 13.36 -4.86
CA ASP A 126 10.02 14.29 -3.88
C ASP A 126 9.19 14.33 -2.57
N SER A 127 9.64 15.14 -1.60
CA SER A 127 9.02 15.27 -0.29
C SER A 127 7.67 16.01 -0.26
N THR A 128 7.25 16.61 -1.37
CA THR A 128 6.00 17.39 -1.46
C THR A 128 4.79 16.49 -1.26
N THR A 129 4.80 15.28 -1.83
CA THR A 129 3.75 14.27 -1.63
C THR A 129 3.58 13.93 -0.15
N VAL A 130 4.68 13.66 0.55
CA VAL A 130 4.65 13.36 1.99
C VAL A 130 4.16 14.57 2.79
N SER A 131 4.63 15.77 2.44
CA SER A 131 4.19 17.00 3.11
C SER A 131 2.69 17.29 2.92
N HIS A 132 2.13 16.91 1.77
CA HIS A 132 0.69 16.95 1.52
C HIS A 132 -0.05 15.89 2.35
N TYR A 133 0.47 14.66 2.43
CA TYR A 133 -0.13 13.57 3.22
C TYR A 133 -0.14 13.84 4.72
N VAL A 134 0.80 14.64 5.23
CA VAL A 134 0.75 15.10 6.63
C VAL A 134 -0.50 15.96 6.90
N LYS A 135 -0.98 16.71 5.91
CA LYS A 135 -2.16 17.57 6.04
C LYS A 135 -3.46 16.86 5.61
N ASN A 136 -3.37 16.09 4.53
CA ASN A 136 -4.46 15.38 3.88
C ASN A 136 -4.04 13.93 3.64
N PRO A 137 -4.02 13.09 4.69
CA PRO A 137 -3.54 11.72 4.57
C PRO A 137 -4.50 10.89 3.72
N PRO A 138 -4.00 10.11 2.73
CA PRO A 138 -4.81 9.10 2.08
C PRO A 138 -5.13 7.97 3.07
N GLU A 139 -6.10 7.13 2.72
CA GLU A 139 -6.45 5.94 3.49
C GLU A 139 -5.21 5.09 3.79
N GLY A 140 -5.02 4.75 5.07
CA GLY A 140 -3.91 3.92 5.56
C GLY A 140 -2.57 4.62 5.72
N TRP A 141 -2.44 5.92 5.41
CA TRP A 141 -1.19 6.64 5.66
C TRP A 141 -0.87 6.69 7.16
N PRO A 142 0.36 6.32 7.59
CA PRO A 142 0.68 6.18 9.00
C PRO A 142 0.79 7.55 9.69
N GLU A 143 0.31 7.60 10.94
CA GLU A 143 0.60 8.71 11.84
C GLU A 143 2.10 8.80 12.13
N PRO A 144 2.66 10.01 12.34
CA PRO A 144 4.05 10.17 12.74
C PRO A 144 4.35 9.53 14.10
N ASP A 145 5.42 8.74 14.18
CA ASP A 145 5.92 8.18 15.46
C ASP A 145 6.69 9.22 16.29
N GLY A 146 7.05 10.36 15.70
CA GLY A 146 7.76 11.43 16.39
C GLY A 146 7.74 12.77 15.65
N TRP A 147 8.28 13.81 16.28
CA TRP A 147 8.39 15.15 15.72
C TRP A 147 9.72 15.79 16.11
N ASP A 148 10.48 16.31 15.15
CA ASP A 148 11.58 17.23 15.45
C ASP A 148 11.01 18.63 15.63
N GLU A 149 11.39 19.31 16.72
CA GLU A 149 11.10 20.73 16.91
C GLU A 149 12.14 21.59 16.20
N LEU A 150 11.71 22.42 15.25
CA LEU A 150 12.53 23.46 14.63
C LEU A 150 12.00 24.82 15.07
N PRO A 151 12.83 25.89 15.02
CA PRO A 151 12.45 27.21 15.52
C PRO A 151 11.13 27.77 14.98
N THR A 152 10.74 27.40 13.76
CA THR A 152 9.54 27.92 13.07
C THR A 152 8.49 26.87 12.75
N ARG A 153 8.79 25.57 12.93
CA ARG A 153 7.89 24.48 12.55
C ARG A 153 8.27 23.16 13.22
N ARG A 154 7.31 22.25 13.34
CA ARG A 154 7.57 20.86 13.72
C ARG A 154 7.69 20.00 12.47
N ARG A 155 8.64 19.06 12.46
CA ARG A 155 8.86 18.15 11.34
C ARG A 155 8.47 16.73 11.76
N PRO A 156 7.49 16.10 11.10
CA PRO A 156 7.07 14.74 11.45
C PRO A 156 8.16 13.72 11.13
N LYS A 157 8.16 12.63 11.91
CA LYS A 157 9.03 11.47 11.77
C LYS A 157 8.21 10.20 11.76
N TRP A 158 8.63 9.24 10.95
CA TRP A 158 8.06 7.91 10.91
C TRP A 158 9.19 6.89 11.06
N LYS A 159 8.92 5.78 11.72
CA LYS A 159 9.78 4.61 11.62
C LYS A 159 9.72 4.06 10.19
N ARG A 160 10.85 3.60 9.65
CA ARG A 160 10.88 3.07 8.27
C ARG A 160 9.89 1.94 8.06
N TRP A 161 9.75 1.04 9.04
CA TRP A 161 8.85 -0.11 8.91
C TRP A 161 7.37 0.26 8.74
N ARG A 162 6.90 1.38 9.33
CA ARG A 162 5.54 1.90 9.13
C ARG A 162 5.29 2.29 7.68
N LEU A 163 6.30 2.86 7.04
CA LEU A 163 6.23 3.23 5.63
C LEU A 163 6.23 1.98 4.74
N TRP A 164 7.00 0.94 5.08
CA TRP A 164 6.94 -0.34 4.38
C TRP A 164 5.57 -1.00 4.53
N GLN A 165 5.01 -1.01 5.73
CA GLN A 165 3.66 -1.51 5.99
C GLN A 165 2.62 -0.77 5.13
N TYR A 166 2.68 0.57 5.08
CA TYR A 166 1.82 1.35 4.21
C TYR A 166 1.93 0.92 2.74
N LEU A 167 3.15 0.72 2.23
CA LEU A 167 3.35 0.26 0.85
C LEU A 167 2.83 -1.17 0.62
N ALA A 168 2.97 -2.04 1.61
CA ALA A 168 2.52 -3.43 1.56
C ALA A 168 0.99 -3.57 1.59
N ASP A 169 0.30 -2.66 2.27
CA ASP A 169 -1.15 -2.75 2.50
C ASP A 169 -2.00 -1.77 1.67
N ARG A 170 -1.40 -0.71 1.11
CA ARG A 170 -2.15 0.29 0.32
C ARG A 170 -2.87 -0.33 -0.88
N LYS A 171 -4.08 0.14 -1.12
CA LYS A 171 -4.87 -0.23 -2.30
C LYS A 171 -4.39 0.56 -3.53
N GLY A 172 -3.73 -0.13 -4.46
CA GLY A 172 -3.19 0.45 -5.70
C GLY A 172 -1.82 1.11 -5.53
N ARG A 173 -1.20 1.57 -6.63
CA ARG A 173 0.19 2.11 -6.63
C ARG A 173 0.33 3.50 -5.97
N GLY A 174 -0.71 4.03 -5.31
CA GLY A 174 -0.79 5.39 -4.78
C GLY A 174 -0.86 6.47 -5.88
N HIS A 175 -0.89 7.75 -5.49
CA HIS A 175 -0.80 8.91 -6.40
C HIS A 175 0.56 9.04 -7.11
N ALA A 176 1.37 7.98 -7.18
CA ALA A 176 2.59 7.88 -7.98
C ALA A 176 2.34 7.87 -9.51
N GLY A 177 1.19 8.38 -9.94
CA GLY A 177 0.83 8.64 -11.33
C GLY A 177 0.95 10.13 -11.63
N GLY A 178 2.10 10.73 -11.34
CA GLY A 178 2.52 11.84 -12.19
C GLY A 178 2.50 11.30 -13.63
N ARG A 179 1.89 12.05 -14.56
CA ARG A 179 1.95 11.73 -16.00
C ARG A 179 3.40 11.35 -16.29
N PRO A 180 3.68 10.18 -16.89
CA PRO A 180 5.06 9.82 -17.23
C PRO A 180 5.67 11.02 -17.91
N ALA A 181 6.87 11.42 -17.47
CA ALA A 181 7.54 12.59 -18.01
C ALA A 181 7.41 12.50 -19.53
N GLY A 182 6.63 13.43 -20.12
CA GLY A 182 6.39 13.42 -21.56
C GLY A 182 7.76 13.34 -22.23
N ARG A 183 7.87 12.59 -23.34
CA ARG A 183 9.12 12.45 -24.09
C ARG A 183 9.79 13.83 -24.17
N ARG A 184 10.87 14.04 -23.43
CA ARG A 184 11.62 15.30 -23.44
C ARG A 184 12.18 15.47 -24.84
N GLY A 185 11.98 16.65 -25.45
CA GLY A 185 12.60 17.02 -26.72
C GLY A 185 11.68 17.12 -27.95
N LEU A 186 10.36 16.96 -27.80
CA LEU A 186 9.42 17.26 -28.89
C LEU A 186 8.75 18.62 -28.63
N ALA A 187 8.78 19.51 -29.63
CA ALA A 187 8.07 20.79 -29.62
C ALA A 187 6.55 20.59 -29.61
N TYR A 188 6.07 19.48 -30.18
CA TYR A 188 4.65 19.11 -30.21
C TYR A 188 4.47 17.58 -30.33
N PRO A 189 3.28 17.03 -30.00
CA PRO A 189 3.00 15.61 -30.13
C PRO A 189 3.27 15.05 -31.54
N TYR A 190 3.76 13.81 -31.63
CA TYR A 190 4.04 13.12 -32.91
C TYR A 190 5.09 13.78 -33.81
N GLN A 191 5.91 14.72 -33.30
CA GLN A 191 7.05 15.22 -34.05
C GLN A 191 8.02 14.06 -34.40
N GLY A 192 8.42 13.99 -35.67
CA GLY A 192 9.24 12.90 -36.22
C GLY A 192 8.48 11.61 -36.52
N ASP A 193 7.15 11.60 -36.40
CA ASP A 193 6.30 10.48 -36.77
C ASP A 193 5.92 10.57 -38.26
N GLU A 194 6.18 9.53 -39.05
CA GLU A 194 5.83 9.46 -40.47
C GLU A 194 4.33 9.70 -40.71
N ARG A 195 3.48 9.28 -39.77
CA ARG A 195 2.03 9.48 -39.85
C ARG A 195 1.64 10.94 -39.74
N LEU A 196 2.42 11.76 -39.04
CA LEU A 196 2.19 13.19 -38.96
C LEU A 196 2.49 13.85 -40.32
N THR A 197 3.54 13.42 -41.01
CA THR A 197 3.87 13.85 -42.37
C THR A 197 2.75 13.47 -43.35
N LEU A 198 2.25 12.23 -43.31
CA LEU A 198 1.11 11.80 -44.13
C LEU A 198 -0.15 12.61 -43.84
N ALA A 199 -0.45 12.86 -42.56
CA ALA A 199 -1.60 13.68 -42.15
C ALA A 199 -1.50 15.11 -42.68
N ARG A 200 -0.31 15.73 -42.64
CA ARG A 200 -0.07 17.07 -43.21
C ARG A 200 -0.28 17.09 -44.72
N GLN A 201 0.24 16.09 -45.43
CA GLN A 201 0.03 15.95 -46.88
C GLN A 201 -1.44 15.80 -47.24
N ALA A 202 -2.17 14.97 -46.49
CA ALA A 202 -3.61 14.75 -46.71
C ALA A 202 -4.45 16.01 -46.45
N ILE A 203 -4.11 16.80 -45.43
CA ILE A 203 -4.75 18.09 -45.15
C ILE A 203 -4.41 19.12 -46.23
N LYS A 204 -3.16 19.17 -46.71
CA LYS A 204 -2.75 20.08 -47.79
C LYS A 204 -3.46 19.77 -49.10
N ALA A 205 -3.64 18.49 -49.41
CA ALA A 205 -4.39 18.04 -50.58
C ALA A 205 -5.89 18.32 -50.46
N ASN A 206 -6.46 18.25 -49.24
CA ASN A 206 -7.88 18.47 -48.98
C ASN A 206 -8.12 19.37 -47.75
N PRO A 207 -7.94 20.69 -47.85
CA PRO A 207 -7.98 21.60 -46.69
C PRO A 207 -9.31 21.60 -45.92
N GLY A 208 -10.42 21.27 -46.59
CA GLY A 208 -11.76 21.22 -46.00
C GLY A 208 -12.23 19.83 -45.55
N ALA A 209 -11.43 18.78 -45.77
CA ALA A 209 -11.84 17.42 -45.45
C ALA A 209 -11.93 17.16 -43.95
N LYS A 210 -12.97 16.42 -43.55
CA LYS A 210 -13.17 16.03 -42.16
C LYS A 210 -12.27 14.87 -41.79
N ASN A 211 -11.95 14.72 -40.50
CA ASN A 211 -11.14 13.59 -40.03
C ASN A 211 -11.74 12.24 -40.41
N ALA A 212 -13.08 12.12 -40.41
CA ALA A 212 -13.75 10.88 -40.80
C ALA A 212 -13.44 10.45 -42.24
N GLU A 213 -13.14 11.39 -43.13
CA GLU A 213 -12.83 11.15 -44.55
C GLU A 213 -11.34 10.88 -44.75
N LEU A 214 -10.47 11.56 -43.98
CA LEU A 214 -9.01 11.41 -44.07
C LEU A 214 -8.50 10.13 -43.42
N ILE A 215 -9.13 9.65 -42.34
CA ILE A 215 -8.65 8.50 -41.57
C ILE A 215 -8.57 7.20 -42.38
N PRO A 216 -9.59 6.81 -43.17
CA PRO A 216 -9.50 5.62 -44.01
C PRO A 216 -8.35 5.69 -45.02
N GLN A 217 -8.17 6.84 -45.69
CA GLN A 217 -7.11 7.06 -46.68
C GLN A 217 -5.71 6.96 -46.05
N LEU A 218 -5.54 7.57 -44.87
CA LEU A 218 -4.30 7.50 -44.12
C LEU A 218 -4.01 6.07 -43.62
N GLN A 219 -5.05 5.30 -43.31
CA GLN A 219 -4.91 3.93 -42.87
C GLN A 219 -4.40 3.00 -43.97
N GLU A 220 -4.82 3.23 -45.22
CA GLU A 220 -4.33 2.48 -46.40
C GLU A 220 -2.85 2.77 -46.71
N GLN A 221 -2.35 3.94 -46.34
CA GLN A 221 -0.96 4.35 -46.57
C GLN A 221 0.02 3.86 -45.50
N THR A 222 -0.47 3.18 -44.46
CA THR A 222 0.36 2.64 -43.39
C THR A 222 0.29 1.12 -43.36
N GLU A 223 1.44 0.46 -43.19
CA GLU A 223 1.53 -1.00 -43.10
C GLU A 223 0.78 -1.59 -41.89
N LYS A 224 0.53 -0.76 -40.86
CA LYS A 224 -0.10 -1.18 -39.60
C LYS A 224 -1.44 -0.49 -39.40
N THR A 225 -2.40 -1.25 -38.89
CA THR A 225 -3.70 -0.70 -38.48
C THR A 225 -3.60 0.09 -37.18
N TYR A 226 -3.93 1.39 -37.24
CA TYR A 226 -3.97 2.26 -36.08
C TYR A 226 -5.41 2.60 -35.71
N SER A 227 -5.66 2.85 -34.42
CA SER A 227 -7.00 3.20 -33.96
C SER A 227 -7.42 4.58 -34.46
N ARG A 228 -8.73 4.74 -34.68
CA ARG A 228 -9.32 6.04 -35.07
C ARG A 228 -8.95 7.17 -34.10
N THR A 229 -8.84 6.86 -32.81
CA THR A 229 -8.41 7.79 -31.76
C THR A 229 -7.00 8.31 -32.00
N VAL A 230 -6.06 7.43 -32.38
CA VAL A 230 -4.68 7.82 -32.68
C VAL A 230 -4.64 8.75 -33.89
N TRP A 231 -5.32 8.40 -34.99
CA TRP A 231 -5.36 9.26 -36.16
C TRP A 231 -6.01 10.62 -35.91
N ASN A 232 -7.04 10.69 -35.05
CA ASN A 232 -7.64 11.97 -34.66
C ASN A 232 -6.63 12.88 -33.95
N LEU A 233 -5.80 12.33 -33.06
CA LEU A 233 -4.77 13.10 -32.35
C LEU A 233 -3.67 13.56 -33.31
N ILE A 234 -3.27 12.73 -34.27
CA ILE A 234 -2.28 13.08 -35.29
C ILE A 234 -2.80 14.18 -36.22
N LEU A 235 -4.03 14.04 -36.75
CA LEU A 235 -4.67 15.05 -37.61
C LEU A 235 -4.87 16.38 -36.87
N LYS A 236 -5.20 16.34 -35.58
CA LYS A 236 -5.26 17.54 -34.74
C LYS A 236 -3.89 18.20 -34.68
N SER A 237 -2.85 17.43 -34.35
CA SER A 237 -1.48 17.95 -34.27
C SER A 237 -0.97 18.49 -35.60
N ALA A 238 -1.37 17.90 -36.73
CA ALA A 238 -1.04 18.37 -38.08
C ALA A 238 -1.66 19.74 -38.40
N ARG A 239 -2.88 20.01 -37.93
CA ARG A 239 -3.55 21.31 -38.11
C ARG A 239 -3.01 22.39 -37.18
N GLU A 240 -2.67 22.02 -35.95
CA GLU A 240 -2.11 22.94 -34.95
C GLU A 240 -0.66 23.33 -35.27
N HIS A 241 0.07 22.46 -35.98
CA HIS A 241 1.48 22.65 -36.34
C HIS A 241 1.71 22.31 -37.82
N PRO A 242 1.32 23.19 -38.76
CA PRO A 242 1.68 23.05 -40.17
C PRO A 242 3.21 23.16 -40.35
N GLU A 243 3.78 22.48 -41.34
CA GLU A 243 5.14 22.78 -41.78
C GLU A 243 5.12 24.13 -42.51
N GLU A 244 6.12 24.99 -42.22
CA GLU A 244 6.35 26.24 -42.95
C GLU A 244 6.57 25.99 -44.45
#